data_AF-A0AAD3DFW9-F1
#
_entry.id   AF-A0AAD3DFW9-F1
#
_cell.length_a   1.000
_cell.length_b   1.000
_cell.length_c   1.000
_cell.angle_alpha   90.00
_cell.angle_beta   90.00
_cell.angle_gamma   90.00
#
_symmetry.space_group_name_H-M   'P 1'
#
loop_
_entity.id
_entity.type
_entity.pdbx_description
1 polymer ?
#
loop_
_entity_poly.entity_id
_entity_poly.type
_entity_poly.pdbx_seq_one_letter_code
_entity_poly.pdbx_strand_id
1 'polypeptide(L)'
;MNVALSTNGASASQSSNAYSSAWGASLAIDGNTNRFWSGWSVTHTSTETDPWWKVQLQREFSISDIIVYNRSDDCCIDRLNNFRLTVMYNNAVVYLYDDSASTAQSITMIPIEPNVIGDEVKIEIFGPSRTLNLAEVVVEILPSIGCSCQADQTDYRGTIARTINGNTCQAWDSQSPHSHPSTAANYPSSGLTHKNYCRNPEGIQKAWCYPTDPNIRWEYCDVPTCPSTIC
;
A
#
# COMPACT_ATOMS: atom_id res chain seq x y z
N MET A 1 -4.75 -0.01 5.05
CA MET A 1 -5.23 -1.40 5.26
C MET A 1 -4.80 -2.19 4.03
N ASN A 2 -4.15 -3.35 4.19
CA ASN A 2 -3.77 -4.19 3.05
C ASN A 2 -4.97 -5.00 2.54
N VAL A 3 -5.55 -4.62 1.39
CA VAL A 3 -6.71 -5.32 0.81
C VAL A 3 -6.33 -6.50 -0.08
N ALA A 4 -5.04 -6.72 -0.33
CA ALA A 4 -4.58 -7.83 -1.16
C ALA A 4 -4.53 -9.16 -0.41
N LEU A 5 -4.57 -9.17 0.94
CA LEU A 5 -4.46 -10.41 1.72
C LEU A 5 -5.54 -11.42 1.34
N SER A 6 -5.14 -12.69 1.23
CA SER A 6 -6.07 -13.81 1.02
C SER A 6 -7.15 -13.90 2.11
N THR A 7 -6.82 -13.56 3.36
CA THR A 7 -7.76 -13.46 4.49
C THR A 7 -8.81 -12.36 4.32
N ASN A 8 -8.56 -11.38 3.44
CA ASN A 8 -9.50 -10.32 3.06
C ASN A 8 -10.30 -10.69 1.79
N GLY A 9 -10.23 -11.94 1.33
CA GLY A 9 -11.02 -12.44 0.21
C GLY A 9 -10.44 -12.14 -1.18
N ALA A 10 -9.22 -11.59 -1.24
CA ALA A 10 -8.51 -11.43 -2.50
C ALA A 10 -7.99 -12.77 -3.04
N SER A 11 -7.84 -12.86 -4.37
CA SER A 11 -7.38 -14.06 -5.05
C SER A 11 -6.26 -13.73 -6.03
N ALA A 12 -5.11 -14.37 -5.86
CA ALA A 12 -3.95 -14.19 -6.72
C ALA A 12 -3.83 -15.31 -7.78
N SER A 13 -3.33 -14.94 -8.95
CA SER A 13 -3.00 -15.85 -10.04
C SER A 13 -1.70 -15.39 -10.72
N GLN A 14 -1.02 -16.31 -11.40
CA GLN A 14 0.20 -16.01 -12.13
C GLN A 14 0.24 -16.82 -13.43
N SER A 15 1.07 -16.40 -14.38
CA SER A 15 1.17 -16.99 -15.72
C SER A 15 1.47 -18.50 -15.68
N SER A 16 2.31 -18.94 -14.75
CA SER A 16 2.66 -20.34 -14.56
C SER A 16 3.19 -20.61 -13.15
N ASN A 17 3.22 -21.87 -12.70
CA ASN A 17 3.86 -22.26 -11.44
C ASN A 17 5.11 -23.09 -11.75
N ALA A 18 6.27 -22.69 -11.24
CA ALA A 18 7.47 -23.53 -11.35
C ALA A 18 7.36 -24.74 -10.43
N TYR A 19 7.71 -25.93 -10.95
CA TYR A 19 7.81 -27.21 -10.23
C TYR A 19 6.51 -27.78 -9.65
N SER A 20 5.70 -26.99 -8.94
CA SER A 20 4.43 -27.41 -8.34
C SER A 20 3.55 -26.21 -7.98
N SER A 21 2.27 -26.48 -7.66
CA SER A 21 1.34 -25.47 -7.16
C SER A 21 1.71 -24.90 -5.79
N ALA A 22 2.67 -25.50 -5.07
CA ALA A 22 3.12 -25.00 -3.77
C ALA A 22 3.84 -23.66 -3.86
N TRP A 23 4.37 -23.29 -5.03
CA TRP A 23 5.02 -22.00 -5.32
C TRP A 23 4.10 -21.03 -6.06
N GLY A 24 2.79 -21.21 -5.83
CA GLY A 24 1.72 -20.50 -6.53
C GLY A 24 1.57 -19.05 -6.10
N ALA A 25 0.76 -18.33 -6.86
CA ALA A 25 0.56 -16.88 -6.74
C ALA A 25 0.10 -16.39 -5.36
N SER A 26 -0.59 -17.24 -4.57
CA SER A 26 -1.13 -16.86 -3.25
C SER A 26 -0.06 -16.56 -2.21
N LEU A 27 1.18 -17.00 -2.40
CA LEU A 27 2.28 -16.68 -1.48
C LEU A 27 2.62 -15.19 -1.45
N ALA A 28 2.29 -14.43 -2.49
CA ALA A 28 2.49 -12.98 -2.50
C ALA A 28 1.35 -12.19 -1.84
N ILE A 29 0.37 -12.88 -1.23
CA ILE A 29 -0.76 -12.28 -0.49
C ILE A 29 -1.09 -13.06 0.79
N ASP A 30 -0.10 -13.73 1.36
CA ASP A 30 -0.28 -14.54 2.57
C ASP A 30 0.02 -13.75 3.85
N GLY A 31 0.47 -12.49 3.73
CA GLY A 31 0.79 -11.60 4.83
C GLY A 31 2.21 -11.78 5.36
N ASN A 32 3.03 -12.63 4.74
CA ASN A 32 4.39 -12.90 5.19
C ASN A 32 5.43 -12.29 4.24
N THR A 33 6.01 -11.17 4.69
CA THR A 33 7.04 -10.42 3.94
C THR A 33 8.43 -11.07 3.94
N ASN A 34 8.56 -12.37 4.23
CA ASN A 34 9.84 -13.05 4.23
C ASN A 34 10.36 -13.25 2.80
N ARG A 35 11.41 -12.50 2.47
CA ARG A 35 12.00 -12.40 1.13
C ARG A 35 13.00 -13.52 0.78
N PHE A 36 13.28 -14.44 1.71
CA PHE A 36 14.21 -15.54 1.50
C PHE A 36 13.48 -16.78 1.00
N TRP A 37 14.04 -17.48 0.01
CA TRP A 37 13.46 -18.72 -0.52
C TRP A 37 13.20 -19.79 0.56
N SER A 38 14.09 -19.90 1.56
CA SER A 38 13.93 -20.81 2.71
C SER A 38 12.76 -20.45 3.62
N GLY A 39 12.15 -19.28 3.44
CA GLY A 39 10.98 -18.80 4.16
C GLY A 39 9.65 -19.38 3.66
N TRP A 40 9.66 -20.12 2.55
CA TRP A 40 8.46 -20.74 1.95
C TRP A 40 7.32 -19.75 1.61
N SER A 41 7.68 -18.48 1.38
CA SER A 41 6.75 -17.35 1.18
C SER A 41 7.11 -16.54 -0.07
N VAL A 42 7.58 -17.23 -1.11
CA VAL A 42 8.00 -16.58 -2.36
C VAL A 42 7.39 -17.31 -3.54
N THR A 43 6.64 -16.56 -4.35
CA THR A 43 6.08 -17.05 -5.61
C THR A 43 7.18 -17.37 -6.62
N HIS A 44 6.90 -18.29 -7.55
CA HIS A 44 7.85 -18.62 -8.60
C HIS A 44 7.13 -19.04 -9.88
N THR A 45 7.25 -18.25 -10.94
CA THR A 45 6.80 -18.67 -12.28
C THR A 45 7.81 -19.62 -12.92
N SER A 46 7.41 -20.38 -13.93
CA SER A 46 8.37 -21.04 -14.80
C SER A 46 9.22 -20.01 -15.55
N THR A 47 10.32 -20.46 -16.16
CA THR A 47 11.07 -19.63 -17.10
C THR A 47 10.30 -19.55 -18.41
N GLU A 48 9.77 -18.36 -18.72
CA GLU A 48 8.87 -18.15 -19.86
C GLU A 48 9.03 -16.74 -20.45
N THR A 49 8.24 -16.42 -21.48
CA THR A 49 8.23 -15.08 -22.08
C THR A 49 7.15 -14.25 -21.38
N ASP A 50 7.51 -13.02 -21.00
CA ASP A 50 6.61 -12.05 -20.38
C ASP A 50 5.78 -12.62 -19.19
N PRO A 51 6.41 -13.24 -18.17
CA PRO A 51 5.69 -13.78 -17.03
C PRO A 51 5.03 -12.67 -16.21
N TRP A 52 3.87 -13.00 -15.64
CA TRP A 52 3.07 -12.06 -14.87
C TRP A 52 2.50 -12.69 -13.61
N TRP A 53 2.19 -11.83 -12.65
CA TRP A 53 1.42 -12.13 -11.45
C TRP A 53 0.33 -11.08 -11.31
N LYS A 54 -0.85 -11.46 -10.81
CA LYS A 54 -1.91 -10.51 -10.50
C LYS A 54 -2.73 -10.94 -9.30
N VAL A 55 -3.33 -9.96 -8.63
CA VAL A 55 -4.32 -10.15 -7.56
C VAL A 55 -5.62 -9.48 -7.95
N GLN A 56 -6.70 -10.27 -7.91
CA GLN A 56 -8.07 -9.77 -7.94
C GLN A 56 -8.47 -9.44 -6.49
N LEU A 57 -8.82 -8.19 -6.25
CA LEU A 57 -9.33 -7.72 -4.97
C LEU A 57 -10.80 -8.14 -4.81
N GLN A 58 -11.29 -8.18 -3.57
CA GLN A 58 -12.67 -8.60 -3.27
C GLN A 58 -13.74 -7.72 -3.95
N ARG A 59 -13.40 -6.45 -4.18
CA ARG A 59 -14.19 -5.41 -4.85
C ARG A 59 -13.27 -4.31 -5.34
N GLU A 60 -13.85 -3.26 -5.91
CA GLU A 60 -13.15 -2.02 -6.19
C GLU A 60 -12.76 -1.26 -4.91
N PHE A 61 -11.54 -0.73 -4.91
CA PHE A 61 -10.99 0.04 -3.82
C PHE A 61 -10.27 1.28 -4.35
N SER A 62 -10.29 2.37 -3.58
CA SER A 62 -9.38 3.48 -3.81
C SER A 62 -8.00 3.12 -3.26
N ILE A 63 -7.08 2.81 -4.15
CA ILE A 63 -5.72 2.38 -3.81
C ILE A 63 -4.86 3.62 -3.57
N SER A 64 -4.00 3.57 -2.55
CA SER A 64 -3.10 4.67 -2.22
C SER A 64 -1.64 4.35 -2.39
N ASP A 65 -1.25 3.14 -2.01
CA ASP A 65 0.13 2.71 -2.06
C ASP A 65 0.15 1.24 -2.44
N ILE A 66 1.12 0.87 -3.28
CA ILE A 66 1.43 -0.51 -3.55
C ILE A 66 2.89 -0.76 -3.19
N ILE A 67 3.12 -1.77 -2.35
CA ILE A 67 4.46 -2.15 -1.92
C ILE A 67 4.75 -3.54 -2.47
N VAL A 68 5.82 -3.63 -3.24
CA VAL A 68 6.28 -4.89 -3.85
C VAL A 68 7.51 -5.37 -3.10
N TYR A 69 7.39 -6.51 -2.42
CA TYR A 69 8.51 -7.20 -1.78
C TYR A 69 9.10 -8.20 -2.77
N ASN A 70 10.31 -7.92 -3.23
CA ASN A 70 11.06 -8.79 -4.12
C ASN A 70 11.74 -9.92 -3.31
N ARG A 71 12.10 -11.00 -3.98
CA ARG A 71 13.01 -12.01 -3.44
C ARG A 71 14.38 -11.36 -3.21
N SER A 72 14.99 -11.59 -2.04
CA SER A 72 16.21 -10.87 -1.63
C SER A 72 17.37 -11.77 -1.19
N ASP A 73 17.39 -13.03 -1.64
CA ASP A 73 18.54 -13.93 -1.47
C ASP A 73 19.54 -13.83 -2.63
N ASP A 74 20.72 -14.41 -2.44
CA ASP A 74 21.97 -14.14 -3.19
C ASP A 74 21.94 -14.41 -4.71
N CYS A 75 20.87 -15.00 -5.27
CA CYS A 75 20.88 -15.48 -6.66
C CYS A 75 19.93 -14.75 -7.63
N CYS A 76 18.99 -13.98 -7.12
CA CYS A 76 17.71 -13.89 -7.82
C CYS A 76 16.99 -12.54 -7.69
N ILE A 77 17.55 -11.61 -6.90
CA ILE A 77 16.98 -10.27 -6.71
C ILE A 77 16.90 -9.50 -8.03
N ASP A 78 17.86 -9.72 -8.93
CA ASP A 78 17.98 -9.08 -10.23
C ASP A 78 16.84 -9.44 -11.19
N ARG A 79 16.10 -10.53 -10.95
CA ARG A 79 15.00 -10.99 -11.81
C ARG A 79 13.82 -10.02 -11.89
N LEU A 80 13.55 -9.27 -10.82
CA LEU A 80 12.55 -8.20 -10.83
C LEU A 80 13.20 -6.89 -11.31
N ASN A 81 13.58 -6.88 -12.58
CA ASN A 81 13.95 -5.67 -13.31
C ASN A 81 13.05 -5.53 -14.53
N ASN A 82 12.95 -4.32 -15.08
CA ASN A 82 12.16 -4.06 -16.26
C ASN A 82 10.70 -4.56 -16.15
N PHE A 83 10.06 -4.20 -15.04
CA PHE A 83 8.68 -4.60 -14.76
C PHE A 83 7.72 -3.42 -14.94
N ARG A 84 6.47 -3.76 -15.24
CA ARG A 84 5.34 -2.84 -15.14
C ARG A 84 4.38 -3.31 -14.07
N LEU A 85 3.84 -2.36 -13.35
CA LEU A 85 2.69 -2.56 -12.48
C LEU A 85 1.50 -1.80 -13.07
N THR A 86 0.36 -2.47 -13.18
CA THR A 86 -0.90 -1.85 -13.60
C THR A 86 -1.97 -2.07 -12.56
N VAL A 87 -2.74 -1.02 -12.28
CA VAL A 87 -4.03 -1.12 -11.59
C VAL A 87 -5.12 -1.13 -12.65
N MET A 88 -6.05 -2.07 -12.54
CA MET A 88 -7.18 -2.23 -13.44
C MET A 88 -8.49 -1.89 -12.71
N TYR A 89 -9.47 -1.41 -13.47
CA TYR A 89 -10.88 -1.29 -13.05
C TYR A 89 -11.77 -1.58 -14.26
N ASN A 90 -12.73 -2.48 -14.12
CA ASN A 90 -13.64 -2.87 -15.23
C ASN A 90 -12.88 -3.23 -16.53
N ASN A 91 -11.80 -4.01 -16.41
CA ASN A 91 -10.90 -4.41 -17.51
C ASN A 91 -10.18 -3.25 -18.23
N ALA A 92 -10.14 -2.05 -17.66
CA ALA A 92 -9.34 -0.93 -18.17
C ALA A 92 -8.16 -0.63 -17.24
N VAL A 93 -6.99 -0.34 -17.80
CA VAL A 93 -5.84 0.17 -17.05
C VAL A 93 -6.18 1.59 -16.58
N VAL A 94 -6.23 1.80 -15.26
CA VAL A 94 -6.50 3.11 -14.64
C VAL A 94 -5.24 3.75 -14.07
N TYR A 95 -4.20 2.96 -13.83
CA TYR A 95 -2.89 3.45 -13.40
C TYR A 95 -1.80 2.50 -13.92
N LEU A 96 -0.66 3.09 -14.30
CA LEU A 96 0.50 2.36 -14.80
C LEU A 96 1.77 2.94 -14.16
N TYR A 97 2.56 2.05 -13.57
CA TYR A 97 3.91 2.31 -13.12
C TYR A 97 4.88 1.50 -13.99
N ASP A 98 5.90 2.16 -14.53
CA ASP A 98 6.89 1.56 -15.42
C ASP A 98 8.29 1.67 -14.80
N ASP A 99 8.85 0.52 -14.43
CA ASP A 99 10.19 0.39 -13.83
C ASP A 99 11.24 -0.08 -14.86
N SER A 100 10.98 0.11 -16.16
CA SER A 100 11.85 -0.33 -17.26
C SER A 100 13.30 0.16 -17.20
N ALA A 101 13.55 1.26 -16.47
CA ALA A 101 14.86 1.91 -16.38
C ALA A 101 15.59 1.69 -15.05
N SER A 102 14.99 1.02 -14.06
CA SER A 102 15.58 0.90 -12.72
C SER A 102 16.31 -0.43 -12.53
N THR A 103 17.31 -0.40 -11.64
CA THR A 103 17.91 -1.61 -11.09
C THR A 103 16.93 -2.29 -10.14
N ALA A 104 16.91 -3.62 -10.15
CA ALA A 104 16.06 -4.38 -9.24
C ALA A 104 16.30 -4.00 -7.76
N GLN A 105 15.22 -3.76 -7.04
CA GLN A 105 15.24 -3.40 -5.62
C GLN A 105 14.69 -4.54 -4.76
N SER A 106 15.08 -4.59 -3.49
CA SER A 106 14.54 -5.59 -2.56
C SER A 106 13.09 -5.26 -2.15
N ILE A 107 12.74 -3.98 -2.14
CA ILE A 107 11.40 -3.46 -1.83
C ILE A 107 11.18 -2.26 -2.76
N THR A 108 10.05 -2.22 -3.46
CA THR A 108 9.65 -1.07 -4.27
C THR A 108 8.36 -0.50 -3.69
N MET A 109 8.39 0.77 -3.29
CA MET A 109 7.23 1.51 -2.79
C MET A 109 6.69 2.41 -3.91
N ILE A 110 5.44 2.17 -4.31
CA ILE A 110 4.79 2.86 -5.42
C ILE A 110 3.62 3.67 -4.86
N PRO A 111 3.81 4.99 -4.62
CA PRO A 111 2.71 5.86 -4.24
C PRO A 111 1.77 6.04 -5.43
N ILE A 112 0.49 5.80 -5.21
CA ILE A 112 -0.55 5.89 -6.23
C ILE A 112 -1.17 7.29 -6.20
N GLU A 113 -1.50 7.82 -7.38
CA GLU A 113 -2.16 9.11 -7.49
C GLU A 113 -3.53 9.12 -6.79
N PRO A 114 -3.96 10.26 -6.22
CA PRO A 114 -5.27 10.36 -5.60
C PRO A 114 -6.40 9.94 -6.55
N ASN A 115 -7.41 9.23 -6.02
CA ASN A 115 -8.62 8.78 -6.72
C ASN A 115 -8.43 7.66 -7.76
N VAL A 116 -7.29 6.94 -7.73
CA VAL A 116 -7.19 5.68 -8.48
C VAL A 116 -8.05 4.62 -7.79
N ILE A 117 -9.15 4.26 -8.43
CA ILE A 117 -10.03 3.17 -8.01
C ILE A 117 -9.71 1.96 -8.87
N GLY A 118 -9.40 0.82 -8.23
CA GLY A 118 -9.07 -0.42 -8.91
C GLY A 118 -9.59 -1.66 -8.19
N ASP A 119 -9.81 -2.72 -8.96
CA ASP A 119 -10.23 -4.04 -8.49
C ASP A 119 -9.19 -5.14 -8.77
N GLU A 120 -8.16 -4.87 -9.57
CA GLU A 120 -7.06 -5.78 -9.85
C GLU A 120 -5.72 -5.04 -9.90
N VAL A 121 -4.66 -5.68 -9.40
CA VAL A 121 -3.27 -5.23 -9.55
C VAL A 121 -2.49 -6.33 -10.27
N LYS A 122 -1.79 -5.97 -11.35
CA LYS A 122 -0.94 -6.88 -12.14
C LYS A 122 0.50 -6.38 -12.15
N ILE A 123 1.45 -7.29 -12.01
CA ILE A 123 2.89 -7.08 -12.20
C ILE A 123 3.36 -7.99 -13.34
N GLU A 124 4.10 -7.42 -14.29
CA GLU A 124 4.60 -8.13 -15.47
C GLU A 124 6.03 -7.71 -15.76
N ILE A 125 6.91 -8.67 -16.01
CA ILE A 125 8.29 -8.42 -16.47
C ILE A 125 8.40 -8.79 -17.94
N PHE A 126 9.12 -7.99 -18.73
CA PHE A 126 9.19 -8.18 -20.17
C PHE A 126 10.49 -8.83 -20.63
N GLY A 127 10.38 -9.67 -21.65
CA GLY A 127 11.48 -10.31 -22.35
C GLY A 127 11.38 -11.84 -22.39
N PRO A 128 12.23 -12.47 -23.22
CA PRO A 128 12.32 -13.92 -23.29
C PRO A 128 13.03 -14.49 -22.06
N SER A 129 12.68 -15.74 -21.70
CA SER A 129 13.38 -16.52 -20.67
C SER A 129 13.47 -15.80 -19.32
N ARG A 130 12.37 -15.18 -18.90
CA ARG A 130 12.24 -14.48 -17.63
C ARG A 130 11.58 -15.37 -16.59
N THR A 131 11.81 -15.05 -15.32
CA THR A 131 11.19 -15.71 -14.18
C THR A 131 10.80 -14.65 -13.16
N LEU A 132 9.53 -14.63 -12.76
CA LEU A 132 9.00 -13.68 -11.79
C LEU A 132 8.97 -14.32 -10.40
N ASN A 133 9.51 -13.60 -9.42
CA ASN A 133 9.51 -13.96 -8.01
C ASN A 133 9.05 -12.77 -7.18
N LEU A 134 7.99 -12.96 -6.42
CA LEU A 134 7.43 -11.97 -5.50
C LEU A 134 7.28 -12.62 -4.13
N ALA A 135 7.81 -11.97 -3.11
CA ALA A 135 7.66 -12.41 -1.73
C ALA A 135 6.31 -11.95 -1.16
N GLU A 136 5.92 -10.70 -1.39
CA GLU A 136 4.64 -10.16 -0.95
C GLU A 136 4.27 -8.94 -1.82
N VAL A 137 2.98 -8.76 -2.09
CA VAL A 137 2.43 -7.56 -2.71
C VAL A 137 1.36 -7.00 -1.79
N VAL A 138 1.67 -5.83 -1.22
CA VAL A 138 0.76 -5.11 -0.32
C VAL A 138 0.03 -4.07 -1.14
N VAL A 139 -1.30 -4.16 -1.18
CA VAL A 139 -2.16 -3.13 -1.79
C VAL A 139 -2.81 -2.37 -0.65
N GLU A 140 -2.28 -1.19 -0.36
CA GLU A 140 -2.84 -0.35 0.68
C GLU A 140 -3.97 0.50 0.11
N ILE A 141 -5.11 0.39 0.77
CA ILE A 141 -6.10 1.47 0.73
C ILE A 141 -5.77 2.42 1.88
N LEU A 142 -6.02 3.71 1.66
CA LEU A 142 -6.36 4.59 2.76
C LEU A 142 -7.69 4.07 3.29
N PRO A 143 -7.78 3.62 4.56
CA PRO A 143 -9.05 3.49 5.24
C PRO A 143 -9.86 4.75 5.02
N SER A 144 -10.85 4.54 4.15
CA SER A 144 -11.97 5.38 3.77
C SER A 144 -11.61 6.79 3.32
N ILE A 145 -12.02 7.12 2.10
CA ILE A 145 -11.89 8.42 1.42
C ILE A 145 -12.73 9.50 2.15
N GLY A 146 -12.40 9.78 3.41
CA GLY A 146 -13.04 10.77 4.25
C GLY A 146 -13.77 10.25 5.47
N CYS A 147 -13.76 8.96 5.83
CA CYS A 147 -14.39 8.47 7.07
C CYS A 147 -13.52 7.45 7.83
N SER A 148 -13.94 7.03 9.01
CA SER A 148 -13.22 6.12 9.92
C SER A 148 -14.08 4.92 10.31
N CYS A 149 -13.52 3.70 10.31
CA CYS A 149 -14.21 2.51 10.80
C CYS A 149 -13.94 2.24 12.29
N GLN A 150 -12.86 2.76 12.84
CA GLN A 150 -12.59 2.66 14.26
C GLN A 150 -13.17 3.83 15.03
N ALA A 151 -13.60 3.57 16.26
CA ALA A 151 -14.14 4.59 17.17
C ALA A 151 -13.09 5.65 17.53
N ASP A 152 -11.82 5.23 17.65
CA ASP A 152 -10.68 6.10 17.95
C ASP A 152 -10.09 6.79 16.70
N GLN A 153 -10.50 6.38 15.51
CA GLN A 153 -10.05 6.91 14.24
C GLN A 153 -8.54 6.75 13.97
N THR A 154 -7.89 5.76 14.58
CA THR A 154 -6.50 5.39 14.27
C THR A 154 -6.35 4.87 12.85
N ASP A 155 -7.42 4.29 12.30
CA ASP A 155 -7.51 3.90 10.91
C ASP A 155 -7.78 5.08 9.99
N TYR A 156 -8.18 6.29 10.43
CA TYR A 156 -8.49 7.35 9.46
C TYR A 156 -7.31 7.72 8.55
N ARG A 157 -7.49 7.64 7.23
CA ARG A 157 -6.47 8.01 6.24
C ARG A 157 -6.95 8.99 5.16
N GLY A 158 -8.13 9.59 5.33
CA GLY A 158 -8.65 10.62 4.43
C GLY A 158 -7.86 11.93 4.42
N THR A 159 -8.38 12.94 3.71
CA THR A 159 -7.68 14.19 3.36
C THR A 159 -8.14 15.43 4.14
N ILE A 160 -8.98 15.27 5.16
CA ILE A 160 -9.34 16.38 6.06
C ILE A 160 -8.06 16.99 6.63
N ALA A 161 -7.84 18.28 6.33
CA ALA A 161 -6.64 19.05 6.69
C ALA A 161 -6.97 20.26 7.57
N ARG A 162 -8.14 20.23 8.22
CA ARG A 162 -8.62 21.28 9.11
C ARG A 162 -9.22 20.70 10.37
N THR A 163 -9.07 21.42 11.47
CA THR A 163 -9.66 21.06 12.77
C THR A 163 -11.16 21.32 12.77
N ILE A 164 -11.87 20.83 13.80
CA ILE A 164 -13.31 21.08 13.98
C ILE A 164 -13.65 22.59 14.04
N ASN A 165 -12.70 23.42 14.49
CA ASN A 165 -12.83 24.86 14.57
C ASN A 165 -12.37 25.58 13.28
N GLY A 166 -11.99 24.83 12.24
CA GLY A 166 -11.60 25.35 10.93
C GLY A 166 -10.13 25.76 10.80
N ASN A 167 -9.30 25.53 11.82
CA ASN A 167 -7.88 25.85 11.78
C ASN A 167 -7.16 24.93 10.80
N THR A 168 -6.23 25.47 10.00
CA THR A 168 -5.45 24.68 9.05
C THR A 168 -4.44 23.82 9.81
N CYS A 169 -4.34 22.55 9.46
CA CYS A 169 -3.34 21.66 10.03
C CYS A 169 -1.95 21.95 9.47
N GLN A 170 -0.93 21.81 10.32
CA GLN A 170 0.48 21.73 10.00
C GLN A 170 0.77 20.35 9.39
N ALA A 171 1.70 20.31 8.43
CA ALA A 171 2.18 19.04 7.87
C ALA A 171 2.95 18.23 8.92
N TRP A 172 2.74 16.93 8.98
CA TRP A 172 3.37 16.06 10.00
C TRP A 172 4.88 15.92 9.87
N ASP A 173 5.42 16.20 8.69
CA ASP A 173 6.86 16.27 8.43
C ASP A 173 7.45 17.67 8.69
N SER A 174 6.61 18.67 8.98
CA SER A 174 7.05 19.99 9.43
C SER A 174 7.24 20.00 10.95
N GLN A 175 8.28 20.69 11.41
CA GLN A 175 8.52 20.96 12.83
C GLN A 175 8.19 22.42 13.22
N SER A 176 7.46 23.14 12.37
CA SER A 176 7.05 24.53 12.57
C SER A 176 5.59 24.74 12.10
N PRO A 177 4.76 25.54 12.83
CA PRO A 177 5.09 26.25 14.09
C PRO A 177 5.29 25.35 15.32
N HIS A 178 4.77 24.12 15.28
CA HIS A 178 4.81 23.18 16.39
C HIS A 178 5.88 22.12 16.16
N SER A 179 6.93 22.12 16.96
CA SER A 179 7.80 20.94 17.03
C SER A 179 7.11 19.81 17.81
N HIS A 180 7.25 18.57 17.34
CA HIS A 180 6.56 17.42 17.91
C HIS A 180 7.25 16.08 17.59
N PRO A 181 7.03 15.04 18.43
CA PRO A 181 7.61 13.71 18.24
C PRO A 181 6.80 12.82 17.28
N SER A 182 5.56 13.18 16.93
CA SER A 182 4.68 12.38 16.07
C SER A 182 5.15 12.41 14.62
N THR A 183 6.17 11.61 14.29
CA THR A 183 6.81 11.52 12.96
C THR A 183 6.60 10.15 12.35
N ALA A 184 6.72 10.03 11.02
CA ALA A 184 6.65 8.74 10.34
C ALA A 184 7.72 7.74 10.81
N ALA A 185 8.85 8.20 11.37
CA ALA A 185 9.85 7.31 11.97
C ALA A 185 9.35 6.67 13.28
N ASN A 186 8.63 7.44 14.10
CA ASN A 186 8.09 6.95 15.38
C ASN A 186 6.76 6.20 15.21
N TYR A 187 5.98 6.58 14.20
CA TYR A 187 4.66 6.02 13.91
C TYR A 187 4.52 5.65 12.41
N PRO A 188 5.27 4.63 11.94
CA PRO A 188 5.38 4.32 10.50
C PRO A 188 4.06 3.94 9.85
N SER A 189 3.15 3.31 10.59
CA SER A 189 1.84 2.90 10.07
C SER A 189 0.77 3.98 10.16
N SER A 190 1.05 5.16 10.72
CA SER A 190 0.05 6.19 11.03
C SER A 190 -0.22 7.20 9.91
N GLY A 191 0.41 7.04 8.73
CA GLY A 191 0.15 7.90 7.57
C GLY A 191 0.60 9.36 7.78
N LEU A 192 1.75 9.55 8.42
CA LEU A 192 2.34 10.85 8.78
C LEU A 192 3.31 11.41 7.72
N THR A 193 3.17 10.99 6.45
CA THR A 193 4.11 11.34 5.37
C THR A 193 3.65 12.61 4.63
N HIS A 194 4.52 13.64 4.61
CA HIS A 194 4.53 14.82 3.72
C HIS A 194 3.24 15.64 3.54
N LYS A 195 2.22 15.45 4.40
CA LYS A 195 0.90 16.09 4.30
C LYS A 195 0.41 16.57 5.67
N ASN A 196 -0.59 17.43 5.65
CA ASN A 196 -1.23 18.01 6.83
C ASN A 196 -2.61 17.43 7.12
N TYR A 197 -2.84 16.17 6.76
CA TYR A 197 -4.13 15.52 7.00
C TYR A 197 -4.25 15.07 8.44
N CYS A 198 -5.44 15.11 9.03
CA CYS A 198 -5.67 14.68 10.40
C CYS A 198 -5.34 13.19 10.57
N ARG A 199 -4.72 12.82 11.70
CA ARG A 199 -4.29 11.45 12.02
C ARG A 199 -4.43 11.22 13.53
N ASN A 200 -4.40 9.97 13.96
CA ASN A 200 -4.35 9.62 15.39
C ASN A 200 -3.22 8.61 15.66
N PRO A 201 -1.95 9.04 15.61
CA PRO A 201 -0.82 8.12 15.73
C PRO A 201 -0.73 7.40 17.10
N GLU A 202 -1.15 8.07 18.17
CA GLU A 202 -1.07 7.58 19.54
C GLU A 202 -2.32 6.84 20.00
N GLY A 203 -3.35 6.75 19.15
CA GLY A 203 -4.61 6.07 19.48
C GLY A 203 -5.34 6.67 20.67
N ILE A 204 -5.37 8.00 20.79
CA ILE A 204 -6.00 8.68 21.93
C ILE A 204 -7.53 8.56 21.89
N GLN A 205 -8.23 9.45 21.18
CA GLN A 205 -9.70 9.47 21.18
C GLN A 205 -10.29 9.67 19.78
N LYS A 206 -9.71 10.56 18.97
CA LYS A 206 -10.13 10.86 17.61
C LYS A 206 -8.93 11.35 16.80
N ALA A 207 -9.06 11.38 15.48
CA ALA A 207 -8.11 12.02 14.59
C ALA A 207 -7.95 13.51 14.94
N TRP A 208 -6.71 13.97 14.94
CA TRP A 208 -6.31 15.29 15.36
C TRP A 208 -5.15 15.80 14.49
N CYS A 209 -4.77 17.06 14.66
CA CYS A 209 -3.56 17.61 14.06
C CYS A 209 -3.00 18.77 14.90
N TYR A 210 -1.76 19.17 14.61
CA TYR A 210 -1.19 20.44 15.05
C TYR A 210 -1.71 21.57 14.14
N PRO A 211 -2.39 22.62 14.63
CA PRO A 211 -2.78 23.76 13.80
C PRO A 211 -1.59 24.62 13.38
N THR A 212 -1.72 25.34 12.27
CA THR A 212 -0.73 26.38 11.87
C THR A 212 -0.78 27.63 12.75
N ASP A 213 -1.78 27.75 13.63
CA ASP A 213 -1.80 28.79 14.67
C ASP A 213 -0.85 28.39 15.82
N PRO A 214 0.21 29.18 16.11
CA PRO A 214 1.16 28.86 17.17
C PRO A 214 0.54 28.91 18.59
N ASN A 215 -0.62 29.55 18.76
CA ASN A 215 -1.29 29.66 20.06
C ASN A 215 -2.14 28.43 20.41
N ILE A 216 -2.39 27.55 19.43
CA ILE A 216 -3.21 26.36 19.61
C ILE A 216 -2.31 25.14 19.44
N ARG A 217 -2.04 24.43 20.54
CA ARG A 217 -1.06 23.33 20.51
C ARG A 217 -1.51 22.17 19.63
N TRP A 218 -2.75 21.72 19.75
CA TRP A 218 -3.33 20.66 18.91
C TRP A 218 -4.85 20.73 19.00
N GLU A 219 -5.57 20.21 18.02
CA GLU A 219 -7.03 20.10 18.05
C GLU A 219 -7.52 18.85 17.31
N TYR A 220 -8.71 18.40 17.68
CA TYR A 220 -9.41 17.33 16.97
C TYR A 220 -9.95 17.80 15.62
N CYS A 221 -10.09 16.83 14.71
CA CYS A 221 -10.71 17.01 13.42
C CYS A 221 -12.09 16.38 13.37
N ASP A 222 -12.96 16.92 12.52
CA ASP A 222 -14.31 16.40 12.30
C ASP A 222 -14.30 15.26 11.28
N VAL A 223 -13.70 14.13 11.66
CA VAL A 223 -13.66 12.92 10.83
C VAL A 223 -14.96 12.14 11.03
N PRO A 224 -15.75 11.89 9.96
CA PRO A 224 -16.98 11.11 10.06
C PRO A 224 -16.69 9.62 10.24
N THR A 225 -17.62 8.92 10.89
CA THR A 225 -17.60 7.44 10.96
C THR A 225 -18.15 6.87 9.66
N CYS A 226 -17.55 5.80 9.16
CA CYS A 226 -18.05 5.15 7.96
C CYS A 226 -19.37 4.41 8.23
N PRO A 227 -20.25 4.29 7.21
CA PRO A 227 -21.39 3.39 7.28
C PRO A 227 -20.96 1.95 7.57
N SER A 228 -21.79 1.20 8.31
CA SER A 228 -21.56 -0.21 8.69
C SER A 228 -21.59 -1.20 7.52
N THR A 229 -21.62 -0.72 6.28
CA THR A 229 -21.47 -1.52 5.06
C THR A 229 -20.09 -1.34 4.43
N ILE A 230 -19.32 -0.37 4.92
CA ILE A 230 -17.95 -0.05 4.50
C ILE A 230 -16.95 -0.58 5.55
N CYS A 231 -17.38 -0.60 6.81
CA CYS A 231 -16.85 -1.40 7.90
C CYS A 231 -17.67 -2.70 8.00
#